data_AF-A0A812YS52-F1
#
_entry.id   AF-A0A812YS52-F1
#
_cell.length_a   1.000
_cell.length_b   1.000
_cell.length_c   1.000
_cell.angle_alpha   90.00
_cell.angle_beta   90.00
_cell.angle_gamma   90.00
#
_symmetry.space_group_name_H-M   'P 1'
#
loop_
_entity.id
_entity.type
_entity.pdbx_description
1 polymer ?
#
loop_
_entity_poly.entity_id
_entity_poly.type
_entity_poly.pdbx_seq_one_letter_code
_entity_poly.pdbx_strand_id
1 'polypeptide(L)'
;MRRRQLLYNSKGIRIDGNFKMAKRLLLDDSEDPCTVLLGLCGTDGSLLDLLSPLKGEWWEPISSVLKPLLQDIRDTFLQQGYTAQEARPVFFTTDSYGKHHLKLKQLFQDVFPEGRLEPAHETPKAIASGKKVRAFDLYGEGTIIAGEPLHDLFKLRSLTSVYANDSFDMLLDHKDALLRLSRPQHVPAAGQARVDNPELRGKALELLRLAVKLPKSKYQAEASKPAPSVSAELRSFLQHPNVQKAPVWLATFHAIPPRRTLQRLAAAADAVLHARNQGHGYGCDEDFRVEIQRILDWYTPGRKSCRRKRGIRLGMKDTPWKPGRRSAVTFQVRKHFRTLLDHRMEGLLRWRLAAQALIEAGEKIVHSGTMPCERLWANFSSLLPQENRLMSRPWWYLLNCLGYLRLNYAHFNRDHYPTWCEADPLLATNLDDLISMTQLLRKDSLGQHPEVVVALQQAFATSN
;
A
#
# COMPACT_ATOMS: atom_id res chain seq x y z
N MET A 1 -19.38 1.39 -21.09
CA MET A 1 -18.09 1.45 -20.37
C MET A 1 -18.17 0.86 -18.95
N ARG A 2 -18.96 1.45 -18.03
CA ARG A 2 -19.09 1.02 -16.62
C ARG A 2 -19.28 -0.50 -16.43
N ARG A 3 -20.21 -1.15 -17.14
CA ARG A 3 -20.42 -2.61 -17.05
C ARG A 3 -19.14 -3.43 -17.31
N ARG A 4 -18.40 -3.13 -18.38
CA ARG A 4 -17.12 -3.80 -18.69
C ARG A 4 -16.09 -3.55 -17.58
N GLN A 5 -16.02 -2.32 -17.09
CA GLN A 5 -15.12 -2.00 -15.98
C GLN A 5 -15.43 -2.84 -14.74
N LEU A 6 -16.70 -3.01 -14.37
CA LEU A 6 -17.06 -3.84 -13.23
C LEU A 6 -16.60 -5.29 -13.45
N LEU A 7 -16.78 -5.86 -14.65
CA LEU A 7 -16.31 -7.21 -14.97
C LEU A 7 -14.79 -7.38 -14.82
N TYR A 8 -14.00 -6.41 -15.28
CA TYR A 8 -12.55 -6.51 -15.27
C TYR A 8 -11.91 -6.15 -13.91
N ASN A 9 -12.44 -5.14 -13.21
CA ASN A 9 -11.71 -4.48 -12.13
C ASN A 9 -12.38 -4.53 -10.75
N SER A 10 -13.58 -5.12 -10.64
CA SER A 10 -14.24 -5.26 -9.34
C SER A 10 -13.70 -6.42 -8.49
N LYS A 11 -12.78 -7.24 -9.02
CA LYS A 11 -12.24 -8.42 -8.32
C LYS A 11 -11.37 -8.10 -7.13
N GLY A 12 -10.66 -6.99 -7.18
CA GLY A 12 -9.97 -6.42 -6.03
C GLY A 12 -10.39 -4.98 -5.85
N ILE A 13 -11.05 -4.69 -4.74
CA ILE A 13 -11.58 -3.36 -4.46
C ILE A 13 -10.72 -2.69 -3.39
N ARG A 14 -10.46 -1.40 -3.56
CA ARG A 14 -9.83 -0.52 -2.59
C ARG A 14 -10.77 0.64 -2.31
N ILE A 15 -10.97 0.93 -1.03
CA ILE A 15 -11.67 2.13 -0.57
C ILE A 15 -10.67 3.11 0.04
N ASP A 16 -10.82 4.40 -0.28
CA ASP A 16 -9.99 5.46 0.26
C ASP A 16 -10.77 6.77 0.41
N GLY A 17 -10.45 7.55 1.44
CA GLY A 17 -11.13 8.82 1.75
C GLY A 17 -10.20 10.03 1.65
N ASN A 18 -10.55 11.02 0.84
CA ASN A 18 -9.78 12.26 0.68
C ASN A 18 -10.43 13.45 1.40
N PHE A 19 -9.93 13.73 2.61
CA PHE A 19 -10.38 14.85 3.45
C PHE A 19 -9.94 16.22 2.94
N LYS A 20 -8.82 16.31 2.21
CA LYS A 20 -8.30 17.59 1.73
C LYS A 20 -9.12 18.12 0.56
N MET A 21 -9.49 17.25 -0.36
CA MET A 21 -10.32 17.62 -1.50
C MET A 21 -11.77 17.89 -1.07
N ALA A 22 -12.29 17.19 -0.06
CA ALA A 22 -13.63 17.45 0.50
C ALA A 22 -13.81 18.92 0.95
N LYS A 23 -12.76 19.53 1.52
CA LYS A 23 -12.75 20.95 1.92
C LYS A 23 -12.93 21.94 0.77
N ARG A 24 -12.83 21.48 -0.48
CA ARG A 24 -13.06 22.32 -1.66
C ARG A 24 -14.53 22.37 -2.04
N LEU A 25 -15.42 21.62 -1.40
CA LEU A 25 -16.85 21.69 -1.66
C LEU A 25 -17.47 22.82 -0.85
N LEU A 26 -18.15 23.72 -1.56
CA LEU A 26 -19.10 24.66 -0.97
C LEU A 26 -20.38 23.89 -0.68
N LEU A 27 -20.92 24.11 0.51
CA LEU A 27 -22.20 23.58 0.93
C LEU A 27 -23.13 24.75 1.11
N ASP A 28 -24.37 24.57 0.67
CA ASP A 28 -25.42 25.52 1.00
C ASP A 28 -25.70 25.45 2.51
N ASP A 29 -26.16 26.55 3.12
CA ASP A 29 -26.42 26.63 4.56
C ASP A 29 -27.43 25.58 5.08
N SER A 30 -28.19 24.96 4.18
CA SER A 30 -29.16 23.90 4.46
C SER A 30 -28.60 22.48 4.36
N GLU A 31 -27.38 22.29 3.87
CA GLU A 31 -26.77 20.99 3.65
C GLU A 31 -25.80 20.58 4.77
N ASP A 32 -25.79 19.29 5.09
CA ASP A 32 -24.83 18.75 6.04
C ASP A 32 -23.37 18.86 5.54
N PRO A 33 -22.41 19.13 6.47
CA PRO A 33 -20.99 19.22 6.16
C PRO A 33 -20.43 17.95 5.52
N CYS A 34 -19.97 18.05 4.26
CA CYS A 34 -19.11 17.06 3.64
C CYS A 34 -17.69 17.14 4.24
N THR A 35 -17.23 16.04 4.85
CA THR A 35 -15.90 15.99 5.46
C THR A 35 -14.93 15.09 4.72
N VAL A 36 -15.43 14.19 3.86
CA VAL A 36 -14.60 13.25 3.10
C VAL A 36 -15.17 12.99 1.71
N LEU A 37 -14.28 12.89 0.71
CA LEU A 37 -14.61 12.35 -0.59
C LEU A 37 -14.16 10.90 -0.65
N LEU A 38 -15.10 9.99 -0.87
CA LEU A 38 -14.83 8.56 -0.93
C LEU A 38 -14.56 8.13 -2.38
N GLY A 39 -13.43 7.47 -2.59
CA GLY A 39 -13.08 6.80 -3.84
C GLY A 39 -13.10 5.29 -3.67
N LEU A 40 -13.65 4.60 -4.67
CA LEU A 40 -13.62 3.14 -4.79
C LEU A 40 -12.84 2.80 -6.05
N CYS A 41 -11.64 2.24 -5.88
CA CYS A 41 -10.72 1.94 -6.97
C CYS A 41 -10.52 0.43 -7.12
N GLY A 42 -10.35 -0.04 -8.36
CA GLY A 42 -9.83 -1.37 -8.65
C GLY A 42 -8.34 -1.45 -8.28
N THR A 43 -7.79 -2.66 -8.25
CA THR A 43 -6.36 -2.90 -7.96
C THR A 43 -5.40 -2.27 -8.95
N ASP A 44 -5.88 -2.03 -10.16
CA ASP A 44 -5.15 -1.38 -11.24
C ASP A 44 -5.20 0.17 -11.15
N GLY A 45 -6.08 0.72 -10.31
CA GLY A 45 -6.27 2.16 -10.09
C GLY A 45 -7.40 2.79 -10.87
N SER A 46 -8.17 2.00 -11.61
CA SER A 46 -9.40 2.47 -12.24
C SER A 46 -10.46 2.81 -11.16
N LEU A 47 -11.24 3.87 -11.39
CA LEU A 47 -12.33 4.29 -10.50
C LEU A 47 -13.58 3.47 -10.79
N LEU A 48 -14.03 2.62 -9.87
CA LEU A 48 -15.22 1.77 -10.06
C LEU A 48 -16.53 2.57 -10.10
N ASP A 49 -16.56 3.73 -9.47
CA ASP A 49 -17.67 4.68 -9.51
C ASP A 49 -17.17 6.12 -9.35
N LEU A 50 -18.07 7.09 -9.49
CA LEU A 50 -17.84 8.49 -9.18
C LEU A 50 -17.40 8.68 -7.71
N LEU A 51 -16.59 9.71 -7.47
CA LEU A 51 -16.20 10.06 -6.09
C LEU A 51 -17.43 10.52 -5.30
N SER A 52 -17.64 9.93 -4.13
CA SER A 52 -18.84 10.20 -3.32
C SER A 52 -18.53 11.19 -2.19
N PRO A 53 -19.15 12.40 -2.17
CA PRO A 53 -19.05 13.30 -1.03
C PRO A 53 -19.86 12.77 0.16
N LEU A 54 -19.19 12.59 1.30
CA LEU A 54 -19.78 12.02 2.51
C LEU A 54 -19.56 12.91 3.72
N LYS A 55 -20.49 12.80 4.68
CA LYS A 55 -20.42 13.49 5.97
C LYS A 55 -19.25 13.02 6.84
N GLY A 56 -18.74 11.82 6.59
CA GLY A 56 -17.52 11.32 7.20
C GLY A 56 -17.27 9.85 6.91
N GLU A 57 -16.15 9.35 7.43
CA GLU A 57 -15.62 8.02 7.17
C GLU A 57 -16.05 6.98 8.23
N TRP A 58 -17.29 7.13 8.74
CA TRP A 58 -17.91 6.12 9.59
C TRP A 58 -18.77 5.16 8.75
N TRP A 59 -19.28 4.11 9.38
CA TRP A 59 -19.82 2.96 8.66
C TRP A 59 -21.02 3.30 7.78
N GLU A 60 -21.99 4.04 8.33
CA GLU A 60 -23.27 4.27 7.66
C GLU A 60 -23.09 4.97 6.29
N PRO A 61 -22.36 6.11 6.18
CA PRO A 61 -22.03 6.73 4.89
C PRO A 61 -21.22 5.85 3.94
N ILE A 62 -20.27 5.06 4.45
CA ILE A 62 -19.51 4.13 3.61
C ILE A 62 -20.44 3.07 3.02
N SER A 63 -21.30 2.49 3.86
CA SER A 63 -22.22 1.42 3.47
C SER A 63 -23.26 1.89 2.46
N SER A 64 -23.71 3.14 2.53
CA SER A 64 -24.70 3.69 1.60
C SER A 64 -24.16 3.85 0.17
N VAL A 65 -22.84 3.95 0.00
CA VAL A 65 -22.18 3.98 -1.32
C VAL A 65 -21.73 2.59 -1.74
N LEU A 66 -21.13 1.84 -0.82
CA LEU A 66 -20.54 0.54 -1.14
C LEU A 66 -21.60 -0.53 -1.44
N LYS A 67 -22.73 -0.54 -0.73
CA LYS A 67 -23.77 -1.56 -0.94
C LYS A 67 -24.35 -1.49 -2.37
N PRO A 68 -24.80 -0.32 -2.88
CA PRO A 68 -25.27 -0.22 -4.27
C PRO A 68 -24.22 -0.65 -5.30
N LEU A 69 -22.94 -0.26 -5.12
CA LEU A 69 -21.88 -0.66 -6.03
C LEU A 69 -21.69 -2.18 -6.05
N LEU A 70 -21.71 -2.84 -4.88
CA LEU A 70 -21.58 -4.30 -4.80
C LEU A 70 -22.77 -5.02 -5.45
N GLN A 71 -23.97 -4.46 -5.35
CA GLN A 71 -25.16 -4.96 -6.05
C GLN A 71 -25.02 -4.79 -7.56
N ASP A 72 -24.58 -3.63 -8.03
CA ASP A 72 -24.33 -3.34 -9.45
C ASP A 72 -23.26 -4.29 -10.04
N ILE A 73 -22.20 -4.58 -9.27
CA ILE A 73 -21.20 -5.60 -9.63
C ILE A 73 -21.88 -6.96 -9.76
N ARG A 74 -22.64 -7.40 -8.75
CA ARG A 74 -23.31 -8.69 -8.77
C ARG A 74 -24.22 -8.84 -9.99
N ASP A 75 -25.10 -7.87 -10.19
CA ASP A 75 -26.08 -7.87 -11.26
C ASP A 75 -25.39 -7.84 -12.64
N THR A 76 -24.32 -7.06 -12.79
CA THR A 76 -23.54 -7.01 -14.03
C THR A 76 -22.92 -8.37 -14.39
N PHE A 77 -22.36 -9.09 -13.42
CA PHE A 77 -21.81 -10.43 -13.67
C PHE A 77 -22.90 -11.44 -14.03
N LEU A 78 -24.01 -11.45 -13.29
CA LEU A 78 -25.13 -12.35 -13.54
C LEU A 78 -25.75 -12.12 -14.93
N GLN A 79 -25.92 -10.85 -15.33
CA GLN A 79 -26.41 -10.48 -16.67
C GLN A 79 -25.48 -10.94 -17.80
N GLN A 80 -24.20 -11.18 -17.52
CA GLN A 80 -23.22 -11.67 -18.49
C GLN A 80 -23.02 -13.20 -18.43
N GLY A 81 -23.86 -13.90 -17.65
CA GLY A 81 -23.84 -15.37 -17.57
C GLY A 81 -22.84 -15.96 -16.59
N TYR A 82 -22.17 -15.13 -15.77
CA TYR A 82 -21.31 -15.63 -14.69
C TYR A 82 -22.14 -16.11 -13.50
N THR A 83 -21.59 -17.02 -12.72
CA THR A 83 -22.20 -17.48 -11.46
C THR A 83 -22.14 -16.40 -10.38
N ALA A 84 -23.00 -16.50 -9.36
CA ALA A 84 -22.97 -15.58 -8.21
C ALA A 84 -21.63 -15.65 -7.44
N GLN A 85 -20.99 -16.82 -7.40
CA GLN A 85 -19.67 -16.99 -6.82
C GLN A 85 -18.60 -16.26 -7.65
N GLU A 86 -18.67 -16.35 -8.97
CA GLU A 86 -17.84 -15.58 -9.89
C GLU A 86 -18.19 -14.10 -9.94
N ALA A 87 -19.32 -13.65 -9.40
CA ALA A 87 -19.60 -12.22 -9.28
C ALA A 87 -18.88 -11.58 -8.08
N ARG A 88 -18.52 -12.40 -7.09
CA ARG A 88 -17.97 -11.94 -5.82
C ARG A 88 -16.57 -11.34 -6.01
N PRO A 89 -16.29 -10.16 -5.40
CA PRO A 89 -14.93 -9.67 -5.27
C PRO A 89 -14.07 -10.62 -4.43
N VAL A 90 -12.83 -10.87 -4.87
CA VAL A 90 -11.90 -11.78 -4.21
C VAL A 90 -11.31 -11.13 -2.95
N PHE A 91 -11.00 -9.84 -3.00
CA PHE A 91 -10.51 -9.11 -1.85
C PHE A 91 -10.93 -7.64 -1.84
N PHE A 92 -10.92 -7.06 -0.65
CA PHE A 92 -11.24 -5.68 -0.37
C PHE A 92 -10.20 -5.08 0.58
N THR A 93 -9.60 -3.95 0.22
CA THR A 93 -8.57 -3.29 1.04
C THR A 93 -9.03 -1.96 1.60
N THR A 94 -8.70 -1.68 2.86
CA THR A 94 -8.99 -0.40 3.54
C THR A 94 -7.86 -0.01 4.49
N ASP A 95 -7.58 1.28 4.63
CA ASP A 95 -6.68 1.85 5.65
C ASP A 95 -7.34 1.90 7.05
N SER A 96 -8.68 1.85 7.08
CA SER A 96 -9.52 1.80 8.27
C SER A 96 -9.93 0.37 8.68
N TYR A 97 -9.10 -0.65 8.39
CA TYR A 97 -9.38 -2.07 8.68
C TYR A 97 -9.94 -2.31 10.08
N GLY A 98 -9.23 -1.84 11.12
CA GLY A 98 -9.64 -2.05 12.52
C GLY A 98 -11.01 -1.48 12.87
N LYS A 99 -11.49 -0.46 12.14
CA LYS A 99 -12.80 0.16 12.36
C LYS A 99 -13.93 -0.61 11.68
N HIS A 100 -13.69 -1.09 10.45
CA HIS A 100 -14.78 -1.48 9.54
C HIS A 100 -14.78 -2.96 9.15
N HIS A 101 -13.72 -3.74 9.40
CA HIS A 101 -13.58 -5.08 8.84
C HIS A 101 -14.74 -6.05 9.14
N LEU A 102 -15.29 -6.06 10.37
CA LEU A 102 -16.44 -6.92 10.71
C LEU A 102 -17.69 -6.51 9.93
N LYS A 103 -17.96 -5.21 9.84
CA LYS A 103 -19.12 -4.67 9.14
C LYS A 103 -19.00 -4.85 7.62
N LEU A 104 -17.79 -4.68 7.07
CA LEU A 104 -17.47 -5.00 5.68
C LEU A 104 -17.73 -6.48 5.39
N LYS A 105 -17.23 -7.37 6.25
CA LYS A 105 -17.47 -8.81 6.09
C LYS A 105 -18.96 -9.14 6.06
N GLN A 106 -19.75 -8.54 6.96
CA GLN A 106 -21.20 -8.71 6.97
C GLN A 106 -21.85 -8.18 5.68
N LEU A 107 -21.49 -6.98 5.24
CA LEU A 107 -22.01 -6.40 4.00
C LEU A 107 -21.75 -7.30 2.78
N PHE A 108 -20.54 -7.84 2.66
CA PHE A 108 -20.22 -8.79 1.58
C PHE A 108 -21.01 -10.10 1.68
N GLN A 109 -21.31 -10.58 2.89
CA GLN A 109 -22.17 -11.76 3.07
C GLN A 109 -23.63 -11.47 2.75
N ASP A 110 -24.11 -10.25 3.02
CA ASP A 110 -25.48 -9.86 2.72
C ASP A 110 -25.71 -9.66 1.22
N VAL A 111 -24.71 -9.12 0.49
CA VAL A 111 -24.80 -8.93 -0.96
C VAL A 111 -24.50 -10.22 -1.74
N PHE A 112 -23.61 -11.08 -1.25
CA PHE A 112 -23.22 -12.36 -1.86
C PHE A 112 -23.51 -13.52 -0.88
N PRO A 113 -24.79 -13.86 -0.64
CA PRO A 113 -25.19 -14.89 0.32
C PRO A 113 -24.77 -16.30 -0.08
N GLU A 114 -24.47 -16.55 -1.35
CA GLU A 114 -24.23 -17.88 -1.91
C GLU A 114 -22.94 -18.56 -1.40
N GLY A 115 -22.09 -17.84 -0.68
CA GLY A 115 -20.92 -18.39 0.03
C GLY A 115 -21.10 -18.46 1.55
N ARG A 116 -22.34 -18.44 2.07
CA ARG A 116 -22.61 -18.76 3.48
C ARG A 116 -22.57 -20.27 3.66
N LEU A 117 -21.60 -20.74 4.43
CA LEU A 117 -21.68 -22.07 5.04
C LEU A 117 -22.89 -22.07 5.99
N GLU A 118 -23.97 -22.75 5.59
CA GLU A 118 -25.07 -23.00 6.53
C GLU A 118 -24.61 -24.04 7.57
N PRO A 119 -24.83 -23.79 8.86
CA PRO A 119 -24.68 -24.83 9.85
C PRO A 119 -25.70 -25.94 9.53
N ALA A 120 -25.22 -27.13 9.20
CA ALA A 120 -26.09 -28.29 9.02
C ALA A 120 -26.79 -28.58 10.36
N HIS A 121 -28.12 -28.47 10.37
CA HIS A 121 -28.96 -28.86 11.49
C HIS A 121 -29.69 -30.15 11.12
N GLU A 122 -29.47 -31.22 11.88
CA GLU A 122 -30.23 -32.47 11.66
C GLU A 122 -31.72 -32.33 12.08
N THR A 123 -32.07 -31.37 12.96
CA THR A 123 -33.47 -31.03 13.32
C THR A 123 -33.62 -29.59 13.87
N PRO A 124 -34.84 -29.00 13.86
CA PRO A 124 -35.11 -27.61 14.31
C PRO A 124 -34.81 -27.28 15.78
N LYS A 125 -34.55 -28.28 16.62
CA LYS A 125 -34.24 -28.12 18.06
C LYS A 125 -32.85 -28.65 18.44
N ALA A 126 -32.05 -29.12 17.48
CA ALA A 126 -30.72 -29.62 17.78
C ALA A 126 -29.80 -28.47 18.23
N ILE A 127 -29.11 -28.67 19.35
CA ILE A 127 -28.03 -27.78 19.78
C ILE A 127 -27.01 -27.75 18.63
N ALA A 128 -26.76 -26.56 18.09
CA ALA A 128 -25.76 -26.39 17.05
C ALA A 128 -24.45 -26.96 17.58
N SER A 129 -24.04 -28.14 17.06
CA SER A 129 -22.66 -28.58 17.21
C SER A 129 -21.86 -27.60 16.37
N GLY A 130 -21.47 -26.48 16.99
CA GLY A 130 -20.53 -25.57 16.40
C GLY A 130 -19.28 -26.39 16.15
N LYS A 131 -19.10 -26.88 14.89
CA LYS A 131 -17.76 -27.17 14.42
C LYS A 131 -16.98 -25.93 14.82
N LYS A 132 -15.99 -26.10 15.70
CA LYS A 132 -15.00 -25.05 15.94
C LYS A 132 -14.32 -24.84 14.59
N VAL A 133 -14.91 -23.97 13.79
CA VAL A 133 -14.38 -23.45 12.54
C VAL A 133 -13.03 -22.90 12.94
N ARG A 134 -11.96 -23.62 12.60
CA ARG A 134 -10.62 -23.08 12.79
C ARG A 134 -10.61 -21.80 11.96
N ALA A 135 -9.90 -20.75 12.38
CA ALA A 135 -9.83 -19.53 11.58
C ALA A 135 -9.46 -19.81 10.10
N PHE A 136 -8.82 -20.95 9.84
CA PHE A 136 -8.50 -21.54 8.54
C PHE A 136 -9.69 -21.99 7.66
N ASP A 137 -10.86 -22.27 8.21
CA ASP A 137 -12.07 -22.63 7.44
C ASP A 137 -12.82 -21.37 6.91
N LEU A 138 -12.39 -20.16 7.31
CA LEU A 138 -12.82 -18.89 6.69
C LEU A 138 -12.12 -18.61 5.35
N TYR A 139 -11.22 -19.48 4.90
CA TYR A 139 -10.39 -19.29 3.72
C TYR A 139 -11.03 -19.89 2.45
N GLY A 140 -12.17 -20.57 2.55
CA GLY A 140 -12.74 -21.35 1.44
C GLY A 140 -13.64 -20.60 0.45
N GLU A 141 -14.43 -19.60 0.85
CA GLU A 141 -15.56 -19.15 -0.01
C GLU A 141 -15.89 -17.63 0.05
N GLY A 142 -15.07 -16.81 0.71
CA GLY A 142 -15.39 -15.40 0.97
C GLY A 142 -14.36 -14.34 0.58
N THR A 143 -14.85 -13.12 0.35
CA THR A 143 -14.02 -11.93 0.06
C THR A 143 -13.04 -11.67 1.20
N ILE A 144 -11.75 -11.60 0.89
CA ILE A 144 -10.69 -11.29 1.86
C ILE A 144 -10.72 -9.79 2.18
N ILE A 145 -11.18 -9.43 3.37
CA ILE A 145 -11.04 -8.05 3.86
C ILE A 145 -9.62 -7.89 4.42
N ALA A 146 -8.87 -6.93 3.88
CA ALA A 146 -7.47 -6.73 4.20
C ALA A 146 -7.15 -5.26 4.57
N GLY A 147 -6.12 -5.11 5.40
CA GLY A 147 -5.53 -3.81 5.72
C GLY A 147 -4.50 -3.40 4.68
N GLU A 148 -4.30 -2.09 4.52
CA GLU A 148 -3.36 -1.59 3.52
C GLU A 148 -1.96 -1.35 4.12
N PRO A 149 -0.90 -1.99 3.58
CA PRO A 149 0.46 -1.92 4.14
C PRO A 149 1.20 -0.59 3.91
N LEU A 150 1.05 0.09 2.76
CA LEU A 150 1.79 1.31 2.44
C LEU A 150 1.34 2.53 3.26
N HIS A 151 0.11 2.57 3.77
CA HIS A 151 -0.33 3.65 4.65
C HIS A 151 0.46 3.62 5.98
N ASP A 152 0.90 2.45 6.45
CA ASP A 152 1.81 2.35 7.60
C ASP A 152 3.18 2.96 7.30
N LEU A 153 3.69 2.80 6.08
CA LEU A 153 4.95 3.42 5.66
C LEU A 153 4.87 4.96 5.70
N PHE A 154 3.79 5.56 5.19
CA PHE A 154 3.61 7.01 5.22
C PHE A 154 3.46 7.53 6.65
N LYS A 155 2.74 6.81 7.50
CA LYS A 155 2.60 7.14 8.91
C LYS A 155 3.94 7.07 9.64
N LEU A 156 4.76 6.03 9.43
CA LEU A 156 6.09 5.97 10.05
C LEU A 156 6.99 7.12 9.56
N ARG A 157 6.91 7.46 8.26
CA ARG A 157 7.69 8.55 7.68
C ARG A 157 7.36 9.91 8.32
N SER A 158 6.10 10.20 8.61
CA SER A 158 5.70 11.45 9.26
C SER A 158 6.14 11.54 10.73
N LEU A 159 6.23 10.39 11.42
CA LEU A 159 6.69 10.31 12.82
C LEU A 159 8.22 10.31 12.97
N THR A 160 8.94 10.05 11.88
CA THR A 160 10.40 9.89 11.92
C THR A 160 11.10 11.21 11.63
N SER A 161 11.95 11.67 12.55
CA SER A 161 12.74 12.88 12.32
C SER A 161 13.79 12.68 11.23
N VAL A 162 13.77 13.51 10.18
CA VAL A 162 14.79 13.54 9.10
C VAL A 162 16.22 13.81 9.60
N TYR A 163 16.35 14.30 10.84
CA TYR A 163 17.63 14.59 11.48
C TYR A 163 18.13 13.47 12.40
N ALA A 164 17.36 12.40 12.59
CA ALA A 164 17.82 11.22 13.31
C ALA A 164 18.76 10.39 12.43
N ASN A 165 19.79 9.80 13.03
CA ASN A 165 20.95 9.29 12.31
C ASN A 165 20.60 8.10 11.42
N ASP A 166 19.70 7.25 11.91
CA ASP A 166 19.29 6.01 11.25
C ASP A 166 17.91 6.13 10.58
N SER A 167 17.34 7.34 10.51
CA SER A 167 15.96 7.55 10.02
C SER A 167 15.74 6.95 8.64
N PHE A 168 16.66 7.22 7.71
CA PHE A 168 16.57 6.73 6.34
C PHE A 168 16.69 5.21 6.26
N ASP A 169 17.68 4.64 6.95
CA ASP A 169 17.94 3.19 6.96
C ASP A 169 16.78 2.43 7.62
N MET A 170 16.22 2.94 8.72
CA MET A 170 15.04 2.39 9.39
C MET A 170 13.80 2.43 8.49
N LEU A 171 13.54 3.56 7.81
CA LEU A 171 12.41 3.68 6.89
C LEU A 171 12.54 2.71 5.70
N LEU A 172 13.75 2.50 5.19
CA LEU A 172 14.00 1.52 4.14
C LEU A 172 13.79 0.08 4.62
N ASP A 173 14.21 -0.25 5.83
CA ASP A 173 14.02 -1.59 6.39
C ASP A 173 12.54 -1.87 6.66
N HIS A 174 11.81 -0.88 7.18
CA HIS A 174 10.37 -0.98 7.37
C HIS A 174 9.62 -1.11 6.04
N LYS A 175 10.00 -0.31 5.02
CA LYS A 175 9.47 -0.44 3.66
C LYS A 175 9.70 -1.84 3.10
N ASP A 176 10.93 -2.37 3.20
CA ASP A 176 11.22 -3.72 2.72
C ASP A 176 10.41 -4.79 3.47
N ALA A 177 10.26 -4.66 4.80
CA ALA A 177 9.46 -5.58 5.59
C ALA A 177 7.99 -5.61 5.12
N LEU A 178 7.37 -4.45 4.92
CA LEU A 178 5.99 -4.36 4.42
C LEU A 178 5.85 -4.90 3.00
N LEU A 179 6.76 -4.56 2.10
CA LEU A 179 6.71 -5.02 0.71
C LEU A 179 6.91 -6.54 0.58
N ARG A 180 7.58 -7.18 1.53
CA ARG A 180 7.76 -8.64 1.57
C ARG A 180 6.47 -9.39 1.92
N LEU A 181 5.41 -8.71 2.37
CA LEU A 181 4.08 -9.33 2.49
C LEU A 181 3.54 -9.77 1.12
N SER A 182 3.90 -9.07 0.04
CA SER A 182 3.50 -9.37 -1.34
C SER A 182 4.57 -10.08 -2.16
N ARG A 183 5.57 -10.71 -1.52
CA ARG A 183 6.63 -11.45 -2.24
C ARG A 183 6.43 -12.95 -2.10
N PRO A 184 6.86 -13.74 -3.10
CA PRO A 184 6.85 -15.20 -2.99
C PRO A 184 7.75 -15.64 -1.83
N GLN A 185 7.34 -16.72 -1.17
CA GLN A 185 8.13 -17.33 -0.10
C GLN A 185 9.38 -17.98 -0.68
N HIS A 186 10.46 -18.00 0.10
CA HIS A 186 11.62 -18.80 -0.26
C HIS A 186 11.32 -20.27 0.03
N VAL A 187 11.26 -21.09 -1.02
CA VAL A 187 11.22 -22.56 -0.87
C VAL A 187 12.66 -23.06 -0.79
N PRO A 188 13.18 -23.47 0.39
CA PRO A 188 14.49 -24.08 0.45
C PRO A 188 14.48 -25.41 -0.32
N ALA A 189 15.51 -25.67 -1.11
CA ALA A 189 15.67 -26.96 -1.77
C ALA A 189 15.73 -28.08 -0.71
N ALA A 190 14.94 -29.14 -0.91
CA ALA A 190 14.95 -30.30 -0.02
C ALA A 190 16.35 -30.92 0.03
N GLY A 191 16.82 -31.31 1.23
CA GLY A 191 18.12 -31.98 1.41
C GLY A 191 19.33 -31.07 1.64
N GLN A 192 19.15 -29.77 1.94
CA GLN A 192 20.29 -28.91 2.27
C GLN A 192 20.93 -29.33 3.60
N ALA A 193 22.22 -29.71 3.55
CA ALA A 193 23.04 -30.04 4.71
C ALA A 193 23.02 -28.94 5.77
N ARG A 194 23.16 -29.33 7.05
CA ARG A 194 23.27 -28.41 8.17
C ARG A 194 24.60 -27.64 8.02
N VAL A 195 24.50 -26.37 7.66
CA VAL A 195 25.67 -25.47 7.59
C VAL A 195 25.85 -24.82 8.95
N ASP A 196 27.08 -24.72 9.43
CA ASP A 196 27.39 -24.03 10.69
C ASP A 196 27.16 -22.52 10.60
N ASN A 197 27.28 -21.82 11.72
CA ASN A 197 27.20 -20.36 11.72
C ASN A 197 28.57 -19.77 11.34
N PRO A 198 28.61 -18.70 10.53
CA PRO A 198 29.86 -18.07 10.19
C PRO A 198 30.42 -17.30 11.39
N GLU A 199 31.74 -17.34 11.54
CA GLU A 199 32.46 -16.52 12.50
C GLU A 199 33.10 -15.31 11.82
N LEU A 200 33.26 -14.21 12.57
CA LEU A 200 33.99 -13.03 12.11
C LEU A 200 34.72 -12.43 13.30
N ARG A 201 36.04 -12.25 13.20
CA ARG A 201 36.88 -11.77 14.30
C ARG A 201 37.87 -10.71 13.81
N GLY A 202 38.64 -10.14 14.75
CA GLY A 202 39.76 -9.26 14.44
C GLY A 202 39.42 -8.05 13.57
N LYS A 203 40.28 -7.77 12.57
CA LYS A 203 40.16 -6.58 11.71
C LYS A 203 38.92 -6.59 10.82
N ALA A 204 38.43 -7.77 10.41
CA ALA A 204 37.23 -7.88 9.57
C ALA A 204 35.97 -7.53 10.38
N LEU A 205 35.93 -7.87 11.67
CA LEU A 205 34.87 -7.43 12.59
C LEU A 205 34.90 -5.90 12.79
N GLU A 206 36.08 -5.28 12.90
CA GLU A 206 36.18 -3.82 12.97
C GLU A 206 35.68 -3.15 11.69
N LEU A 207 35.97 -3.72 10.53
CA LEU A 207 35.45 -3.23 9.26
C LEU A 207 33.92 -3.32 9.19
N LEU A 208 33.32 -4.40 9.70
CA LEU A 208 31.87 -4.53 9.84
C LEU A 208 31.28 -3.46 10.79
N ARG A 209 31.93 -3.18 11.92
CA ARG A 209 31.52 -2.13 12.86
C ARG A 209 31.52 -0.76 12.19
N LEU A 210 32.51 -0.47 11.35
CA LEU A 210 32.57 0.76 10.57
C LEU A 210 31.44 0.85 9.53
N ALA A 211 31.12 -0.24 8.83
CA ALA A 211 30.02 -0.30 7.86
C ALA A 211 28.66 0.05 8.51
N VAL A 212 28.44 -0.43 9.74
CA VAL A 212 27.24 -0.11 10.52
C VAL A 212 27.24 1.36 10.96
N LYS A 213 28.35 1.86 11.53
CA LYS A 213 28.41 3.19 12.16
C LYS A 213 28.51 4.37 11.19
N LEU A 214 29.16 4.19 10.05
CA LEU A 214 29.50 5.30 9.16
C LEU A 214 28.49 5.45 8.00
N PRO A 215 28.28 6.67 7.49
CA PRO A 215 27.66 6.87 6.18
C PRO A 215 28.46 6.19 5.06
N LYS A 216 27.79 5.80 3.97
CA LYS A 216 28.41 5.05 2.84
C LYS A 216 29.71 5.68 2.34
N SER A 217 29.73 7.00 2.11
CA SER A 217 30.92 7.69 1.61
C SER A 217 32.11 7.64 2.57
N LYS A 218 31.85 7.76 3.89
CA LYS A 218 32.91 7.64 4.91
C LYS A 218 33.38 6.19 5.06
N TYR A 219 32.45 5.24 4.99
CA TYR A 219 32.80 3.83 5.04
C TYR A 219 33.70 3.43 3.86
N GLN A 220 33.39 3.87 2.64
CA GLN A 220 34.22 3.56 1.47
C GLN A 220 35.66 4.06 1.61
N ALA A 221 35.86 5.24 2.20
CA ALA A 221 37.20 5.77 2.47
C ALA A 221 37.96 4.99 3.56
N GLU A 222 37.24 4.39 4.52
CA GLU A 222 37.86 3.51 5.52
C GLU A 222 38.08 2.09 4.99
N ALA A 223 37.22 1.60 4.10
CA ALA A 223 37.27 0.26 3.55
C ALA A 223 38.39 0.05 2.52
N SER A 224 38.99 1.13 2.00
CA SER A 224 40.15 1.08 1.10
C SER A 224 41.50 0.95 1.81
N LYS A 225 41.54 1.15 3.14
CA LYS A 225 42.78 1.12 3.94
C LYS A 225 43.24 -0.30 4.36
N PRO A 226 42.35 -1.24 4.71
CA PRO A 226 42.75 -2.58 5.15
C PRO A 226 43.38 -3.41 4.04
N ALA A 227 44.15 -4.44 4.43
CA ALA A 227 44.67 -5.43 3.50
C ALA A 227 43.52 -6.16 2.76
N PRO A 228 43.71 -6.58 1.49
CA PRO A 228 42.67 -7.26 0.71
C PRO A 228 42.10 -8.52 1.39
N SER A 229 42.90 -9.22 2.19
CA SER A 229 42.48 -10.39 2.96
C SER A 229 41.38 -10.08 3.98
N VAL A 230 41.45 -8.92 4.65
CA VAL A 230 40.42 -8.47 5.62
C VAL A 230 39.10 -8.20 4.92
N SER A 231 39.14 -7.54 3.76
CA SER A 231 37.95 -7.28 2.94
C SER A 231 37.38 -8.56 2.32
N ALA A 232 38.22 -9.55 2.01
CA ALA A 232 37.78 -10.87 1.54
C ALA A 232 37.10 -11.67 2.66
N GLU A 233 37.63 -11.63 3.90
CA GLU A 233 37.02 -12.27 5.06
C GLU A 233 35.62 -11.70 5.35
N LEU A 234 35.47 -10.36 5.33
CA LEU A 234 34.17 -9.71 5.49
C LEU A 234 33.19 -10.09 4.36
N ARG A 235 33.66 -10.16 3.11
CA ARG A 235 32.84 -10.59 1.97
C ARG A 235 32.35 -12.02 2.13
N SER A 236 33.25 -12.95 2.49
CA SER A 236 32.93 -14.36 2.74
C SER A 236 31.90 -14.51 3.87
N PHE A 237 32.06 -13.75 4.96
CA PHE A 237 31.09 -13.71 6.05
C PHE A 237 29.69 -13.25 5.58
N LEU A 238 29.61 -12.20 4.76
CA LEU A 238 28.33 -11.68 4.24
C LEU A 238 27.70 -12.58 3.17
N GLN A 239 28.51 -13.35 2.45
CA GLN A 239 28.07 -14.37 1.48
C GLN A 239 27.58 -15.66 2.14
N HIS A 240 27.75 -15.80 3.45
CA HIS A 240 27.43 -17.06 4.13
C HIS A 240 25.91 -17.30 4.24
N PRO A 241 25.40 -18.53 3.99
CA PRO A 241 23.97 -18.85 4.03
C PRO A 241 23.30 -18.56 5.38
N ASN A 242 24.03 -18.68 6.48
CA ASN A 242 23.54 -18.43 7.84
C ASN A 242 23.96 -17.08 8.42
N VAL A 243 24.40 -16.12 7.58
CA VAL A 243 24.89 -14.83 8.10
C VAL A 243 23.88 -14.15 9.01
N GLN A 244 22.57 -14.19 8.74
CA GLN A 244 21.56 -13.57 9.61
C GLN A 244 21.54 -14.15 11.04
N LYS A 245 21.93 -15.42 11.22
CA LYS A 245 21.93 -16.12 12.51
C LYS A 245 23.31 -16.10 13.20
N ALA A 246 24.30 -15.41 12.64
CA ALA A 246 25.65 -15.39 13.17
C ALA A 246 25.69 -14.81 14.62
N PRO A 247 26.35 -15.48 15.58
CA PRO A 247 26.44 -15.01 16.97
C PRO A 247 27.05 -13.62 17.14
N VAL A 248 27.90 -13.22 16.19
CA VAL A 248 28.59 -11.91 16.18
C VAL A 248 27.62 -10.74 16.23
N TRP A 249 26.39 -10.89 15.72
CA TRP A 249 25.38 -9.82 15.76
C TRP A 249 24.95 -9.48 17.18
N LEU A 250 24.60 -10.49 17.97
CA LEU A 250 24.21 -10.31 19.37
C LEU A 250 25.41 -9.92 20.23
N ALA A 251 26.58 -10.53 19.99
CA ALA A 251 27.79 -10.22 20.75
C ALA A 251 28.29 -8.78 20.54
N THR A 252 28.21 -8.26 19.31
CA THR A 252 28.78 -6.95 18.96
C THR A 252 27.75 -5.82 18.93
N PHE A 253 26.52 -6.10 18.51
CA PHE A 253 25.49 -5.10 18.29
C PHE A 253 24.29 -5.26 19.22
N HIS A 254 24.23 -6.33 20.03
CA HIS A 254 23.11 -6.63 20.93
C HIS A 254 21.75 -6.71 20.23
N ALA A 255 21.75 -6.97 18.92
CA ALA A 255 20.55 -7.12 18.10
C ALA A 255 20.89 -7.87 16.81
N ILE A 256 19.91 -8.57 16.24
CA ILE A 256 20.02 -9.22 14.93
C ILE A 256 19.64 -8.19 13.85
N PRO A 257 20.44 -8.01 12.78
CA PRO A 257 20.13 -7.05 11.74
C PRO A 257 18.87 -7.45 10.94
N PRO A 258 18.02 -6.47 10.57
CA PRO A 258 16.97 -6.69 9.58
C PRO A 258 17.53 -7.15 8.24
N ARG A 259 16.74 -7.86 7.43
CA ARG A 259 17.21 -8.40 6.13
C ARG A 259 17.73 -7.31 5.19
N ARG A 260 17.04 -6.18 5.12
CA ARG A 260 17.48 -5.05 4.29
C ARG A 260 18.76 -4.39 4.82
N THR A 261 19.03 -4.44 6.13
CA THR A 261 20.34 -4.08 6.68
C THR A 261 21.44 -5.00 6.14
N LEU A 262 21.23 -6.32 6.12
CA LEU A 262 22.20 -7.26 5.55
C LEU A 262 22.49 -6.96 4.07
N GLN A 263 21.46 -6.67 3.27
CA GLN A 263 21.64 -6.28 1.87
C GLN A 263 22.48 -5.01 1.72
N ARG A 264 22.25 -3.99 2.56
CA ARG A 264 23.07 -2.76 2.55
C ARG A 264 24.52 -3.03 2.94
N LEU A 265 24.74 -3.87 3.95
CA LEU A 265 26.09 -4.22 4.39
C LEU A 265 26.84 -5.04 3.32
N ALA A 266 26.16 -5.99 2.68
CA ALA A 266 26.69 -6.75 1.56
C ALA A 266 27.08 -5.82 0.40
N ALA A 267 26.18 -4.91 -0.01
CA ALA A 267 26.47 -3.94 -1.05
C ALA A 267 27.58 -2.95 -0.69
N ALA A 268 27.74 -2.61 0.60
CA ALA A 268 28.84 -1.76 1.05
C ALA A 268 30.19 -2.48 0.95
N ALA A 269 30.23 -3.77 1.29
CA ALA A 269 31.42 -4.60 1.26
C ALA A 269 31.69 -5.25 -0.11
N ASP A 270 30.95 -4.90 -1.16
CA ASP A 270 31.01 -5.53 -2.48
C ASP A 270 30.83 -7.06 -2.43
N ALA A 271 29.88 -7.50 -1.61
CA ALA A 271 29.49 -8.90 -1.44
C ALA A 271 28.12 -9.17 -2.07
N VAL A 272 27.97 -10.34 -2.67
CA VAL A 272 26.67 -10.86 -3.11
C VAL A 272 26.00 -11.60 -1.95
N LEU A 273 24.88 -11.10 -1.46
CA LEU A 273 24.16 -11.74 -0.35
C LEU A 273 23.59 -13.09 -0.79
N HIS A 274 23.85 -14.14 -0.01
CA HIS A 274 23.35 -15.49 -0.26
C HIS A 274 21.83 -15.52 -0.45
N ALA A 275 21.33 -16.37 -1.37
CA ALA A 275 19.91 -16.51 -1.70
C ALA A 275 19.00 -16.58 -0.47
N ARG A 276 19.31 -17.44 0.53
CA ARG A 276 18.55 -17.56 1.79
C ARG A 276 18.34 -16.23 2.56
N ASN A 277 19.26 -15.28 2.45
CA ASN A 277 19.22 -14.00 3.17
C ASN A 277 18.65 -12.85 2.31
N GLN A 278 18.27 -13.12 1.06
CA GLN A 278 17.63 -12.13 0.19
C GLN A 278 16.21 -11.81 0.67
N GLY A 279 15.59 -10.83 0.01
CA GLY A 279 14.33 -10.22 0.43
C GLY A 279 13.10 -11.05 0.05
N HIS A 280 12.99 -12.30 0.52
CA HIS A 280 11.85 -13.18 0.24
C HIS A 280 10.63 -12.87 1.12
N GLY A 281 9.47 -13.37 0.69
CA GLY A 281 8.25 -13.32 1.47
C GLY A 281 8.33 -14.13 2.78
N TYR A 282 7.40 -13.87 3.67
CA TYR A 282 7.32 -14.52 4.99
C TYR A 282 6.68 -15.91 4.88
N GLY A 283 7.20 -16.90 5.61
CA GLY A 283 6.66 -18.26 5.66
C GLY A 283 5.44 -18.37 6.56
N CYS A 284 5.48 -17.68 7.69
CA CYS A 284 4.35 -17.56 8.61
C CYS A 284 4.22 -16.15 9.19
N ASP A 285 3.15 -15.93 9.95
CA ASP A 285 2.84 -14.63 10.57
C ASP A 285 3.90 -14.24 11.61
N GLU A 286 4.47 -15.23 12.28
CA GLU A 286 5.51 -15.03 13.28
C GLU A 286 6.82 -14.51 12.65
N ASP A 287 7.15 -14.95 11.43
CA ASP A 287 8.32 -14.42 10.71
C ASP A 287 8.22 -12.91 10.48
N PHE A 288 7.01 -12.41 10.19
CA PHE A 288 6.76 -10.98 10.02
C PHE A 288 6.91 -10.22 11.34
N ARG A 289 6.31 -10.73 12.42
CA ARG A 289 6.44 -10.14 13.76
C ARG A 289 7.89 -10.04 14.20
N VAL A 290 8.63 -11.14 14.07
CA VAL A 290 10.05 -11.21 14.42
C VAL A 290 10.85 -10.20 13.61
N GLU A 291 10.57 -10.02 12.31
CA GLU A 291 11.26 -9.01 11.51
C GLU A 291 10.95 -7.58 11.96
N ILE A 292 9.69 -7.27 12.26
CA ILE A 292 9.30 -5.95 12.79
C ILE A 292 10.01 -5.68 14.12
N GLN A 293 10.05 -6.68 15.02
CA GLN A 293 10.78 -6.57 16.28
C GLN A 293 12.29 -6.39 16.07
N ARG A 294 12.90 -7.12 15.12
CA ARG A 294 14.31 -6.92 14.74
C ARG A 294 14.60 -5.50 14.29
N ILE A 295 13.71 -4.88 13.50
CA ILE A 295 13.85 -3.47 13.11
C ILE A 295 13.87 -2.58 14.35
N LEU A 296 12.90 -2.76 15.25
CA LEU A 296 12.80 -1.96 16.46
C LEU A 296 14.05 -2.11 17.35
N ASP A 297 14.49 -3.33 17.61
CA ASP A 297 15.65 -3.64 18.45
C ASP A 297 16.95 -3.12 17.82
N TRP A 298 17.08 -3.28 16.50
CA TRP A 298 18.26 -2.82 15.76
C TRP A 298 18.41 -1.31 15.82
N TYR A 299 17.33 -0.53 15.65
CA TYR A 299 17.43 0.93 15.60
C TYR A 299 17.28 1.64 16.95
N THR A 300 16.78 0.95 17.98
CA THR A 300 16.62 1.51 19.33
C THR A 300 17.88 2.21 19.87
N PRO A 301 19.07 1.58 19.90
CA PRO A 301 20.27 2.20 20.49
C PRO A 301 20.90 3.32 19.63
N GLY A 302 20.47 3.49 18.37
CA GLY A 302 21.10 4.40 17.42
C GLY A 302 22.44 3.86 16.89
N ARG A 303 22.50 3.48 15.60
CA ARG A 303 23.64 2.77 15.01
C ARG A 303 24.67 3.70 14.38
N LYS A 304 24.22 4.74 13.68
CA LYS A 304 25.11 5.69 13.00
C LYS A 304 25.72 6.69 13.99
N SER A 305 27.02 6.95 13.85
CA SER A 305 27.79 7.86 14.73
C SER A 305 27.69 9.34 14.33
N CYS A 306 27.19 9.62 13.13
CA CYS A 306 27.06 10.95 12.54
C CYS A 306 25.60 11.24 12.20
N ARG A 307 25.21 12.52 12.24
CA ARG A 307 23.86 12.99 11.94
C ARG A 307 23.88 14.20 11.03
N ARG A 308 22.79 14.44 10.28
CA ARG A 308 22.69 15.66 9.48
C ARG A 308 22.65 16.91 10.38
N LYS A 309 23.36 17.96 9.98
CA LYS A 309 23.26 19.28 10.63
C LYS A 309 21.85 19.86 10.43
N ARG A 310 21.39 20.65 11.41
CA ARG A 310 20.16 21.46 11.31
C ARG A 310 20.57 22.87 10.91
N GLY A 311 19.75 23.56 10.14
CA GLY A 311 19.99 24.96 9.72
C GLY A 311 20.59 25.10 8.32
N ILE A 312 20.82 26.36 7.94
CA ILE A 312 21.38 26.77 6.65
C ILE A 312 22.90 26.50 6.66
N ARG A 313 23.44 25.96 5.58
CA ARG A 313 24.89 25.75 5.42
C ARG A 313 25.52 27.09 5.04
N LEU A 314 26.44 27.58 5.87
CA LEU A 314 27.05 28.91 5.70
C LEU A 314 28.27 28.90 4.75
N GLY A 315 28.52 27.81 4.01
CA GLY A 315 29.58 27.77 3.00
C GLY A 315 29.79 26.38 2.37
N MET A 316 30.52 26.33 1.25
CA MET A 316 30.80 25.08 0.52
C MET A 316 31.66 24.08 1.31
N LYS A 317 32.54 24.55 2.21
CA LYS A 317 33.40 23.70 3.05
C LYS A 317 32.66 23.09 4.26
N ASP A 318 31.43 23.53 4.55
CA ASP A 318 30.70 23.07 5.74
C ASP A 318 30.09 21.69 5.51
N THR A 319 30.63 20.65 6.17
CA THR A 319 30.15 19.27 5.96
C THR A 319 28.69 19.12 6.42
N PRO A 320 27.87 18.31 5.74
CA PRO A 320 26.44 18.18 6.10
C PRO A 320 26.25 17.33 7.37
N TRP A 321 27.33 16.81 7.94
CA TRP A 321 27.34 15.85 9.03
C TRP A 321 27.93 16.46 10.30
N LYS A 322 27.34 16.17 11.46
CA LYS A 322 27.92 16.43 12.78
C LYS A 322 28.02 15.13 13.58
N PRO A 323 29.05 14.96 14.43
CA PRO A 323 29.10 13.85 15.38
C PRO A 323 27.89 13.85 16.33
N GLY A 324 27.56 12.68 16.84
CA GLY A 324 26.60 12.49 17.93
C GLY A 324 25.48 11.50 17.57
N ARG A 325 25.08 10.70 18.56
CA ARG A 325 24.01 9.69 18.40
C ARG A 325 22.64 10.31 18.65
N ARG A 326 21.71 10.03 17.74
CA ARG A 326 20.28 10.25 17.97
C ARG A 326 19.51 9.10 17.34
N SER A 327 18.91 8.27 18.19
CA SER A 327 18.07 7.16 17.75
C SER A 327 16.91 7.67 16.90
N ALA A 328 16.59 6.94 15.85
CA ALA A 328 15.37 7.16 15.07
C ALA A 328 14.12 6.70 15.84
N VAL A 329 14.29 5.85 16.86
CA VAL A 329 13.21 5.25 17.65
C VAL A 329 12.83 6.16 18.81
N THR A 330 11.99 7.15 18.52
CA THR A 330 11.34 8.01 19.52
C THR A 330 10.15 7.29 20.18
N PHE A 331 9.56 7.89 21.22
CA PHE A 331 8.32 7.38 21.82
C PHE A 331 7.21 7.18 20.79
N GLN A 332 7.02 8.13 19.87
CA GLN A 332 6.01 8.04 18.82
C GLN A 332 6.29 6.89 17.83
N VAL A 333 7.56 6.70 17.46
CA VAL A 333 7.97 5.58 16.59
C VAL A 333 7.75 4.24 17.29
N ARG A 334 8.10 4.11 18.59
CA ARG A 334 7.79 2.90 19.38
C ARG A 334 6.29 2.63 19.43
N LYS A 335 5.49 3.66 19.69
CA LYS A 335 4.02 3.55 19.72
C LYS A 335 3.48 3.09 18.36
N HIS A 336 4.04 3.56 17.24
CA HIS A 336 3.68 3.10 15.91
C HIS A 336 3.94 1.60 15.74
N PHE A 337 5.16 1.12 16.03
CA PHE A 337 5.49 -0.31 15.92
C PHE A 337 4.64 -1.20 16.84
N ARG A 338 4.37 -0.74 18.07
CA ARG A 338 3.44 -1.43 18.98
C ARG A 338 2.03 -1.53 18.39
N THR A 339 1.49 -0.40 17.90
CA THR A 339 0.17 -0.38 17.23
C THR A 339 0.13 -1.29 16.01
N LEU A 340 1.23 -1.36 15.25
CA LEU A 340 1.36 -2.22 14.08
C LEU A 340 1.19 -3.70 14.48
N LEU A 341 1.93 -4.12 15.52
CA LEU A 341 1.92 -5.49 16.03
C LEU A 341 0.61 -5.84 16.73
N ASP A 342 0.02 -4.93 17.49
CA ASP A 342 -1.15 -5.23 18.33
C ASP A 342 -2.48 -5.13 17.56
N HIS A 343 -2.62 -4.15 16.65
CA HIS A 343 -3.92 -3.77 16.09
C HIS A 343 -4.02 -3.84 14.56
N ARG A 344 -2.90 -3.67 13.84
CA ARG A 344 -2.92 -3.61 12.36
C ARG A 344 -2.51 -4.92 11.70
N MET A 345 -1.80 -5.75 12.46
CA MET A 345 -1.22 -6.99 11.98
C MET A 345 -2.22 -7.91 11.30
N GLU A 346 -3.42 -8.10 11.87
CA GLU A 346 -4.43 -8.96 11.25
C GLU A 346 -4.74 -8.52 9.81
N GLY A 347 -4.97 -7.21 9.60
CA GLY A 347 -5.22 -6.67 8.26
C GLY A 347 -4.03 -6.86 7.31
N LEU A 348 -2.79 -6.73 7.80
CA LEU A 348 -1.58 -6.95 6.99
C LEU A 348 -1.37 -8.42 6.61
N LEU A 349 -1.72 -9.34 7.51
CA LEU A 349 -1.66 -10.78 7.24
C LEU A 349 -2.75 -11.19 6.26
N ARG A 350 -3.96 -10.59 6.36
CA ARG A 350 -5.00 -10.72 5.32
C ARG A 350 -4.53 -10.22 3.96
N TRP A 351 -3.78 -9.12 3.93
CA TRP A 351 -3.15 -8.64 2.69
C TRP A 351 -2.14 -9.63 2.11
N ARG A 352 -1.27 -10.23 2.94
CA ARG A 352 -0.33 -11.28 2.52
C ARG A 352 -1.05 -12.44 1.82
N LEU A 353 -2.19 -12.86 2.35
CA LEU A 353 -3.00 -13.93 1.75
C LEU A 353 -3.57 -13.53 0.39
N ALA A 354 -4.17 -12.34 0.30
CA ALA A 354 -4.66 -11.82 -0.98
C ALA A 354 -3.53 -11.72 -2.01
N ALA A 355 -2.35 -11.26 -1.59
CA ALA A 355 -1.20 -11.14 -2.47
C ALA A 355 -0.63 -12.49 -2.92
N GLN A 356 -0.61 -13.50 -2.06
CA GLN A 356 -0.20 -14.86 -2.43
C GLN A 356 -1.16 -15.46 -3.46
N ALA A 357 -2.48 -15.34 -3.23
CA ALA A 357 -3.48 -15.82 -4.18
C ALA A 357 -3.34 -15.16 -5.56
N LEU A 358 -3.05 -13.87 -5.62
CA LEU A 358 -2.79 -13.16 -6.88
C LEU A 358 -1.53 -13.67 -7.59
N ILE A 359 -0.45 -13.91 -6.85
CA ILE A 359 0.80 -14.45 -7.41
C ILE A 359 0.56 -15.87 -7.96
N GLU A 360 -0.18 -16.71 -7.24
CA GLU A 360 -0.57 -18.05 -7.68
C GLU A 360 -1.44 -18.02 -8.94
N ALA A 361 -2.28 -16.99 -9.09
CA ALA A 361 -3.06 -16.74 -10.30
C ALA A 361 -2.25 -16.18 -11.48
N GLY A 362 -0.94 -15.95 -11.31
CA GLY A 362 -0.03 -15.51 -12.38
C GLY A 362 0.31 -14.02 -12.38
N GLU A 363 -0.17 -13.24 -11.39
CA GLU A 363 0.17 -11.83 -11.27
C GLU A 363 1.64 -11.65 -10.86
N LYS A 364 2.43 -11.01 -11.73
CA LYS A 364 3.87 -10.80 -11.50
C LYS A 364 4.16 -9.67 -10.52
N ILE A 365 3.26 -8.68 -10.43
CA ILE A 365 3.44 -7.49 -9.59
C ILE A 365 2.16 -7.22 -8.82
N VAL A 366 2.17 -7.55 -7.53
CA VAL A 366 1.05 -7.25 -6.63
C VAL A 366 1.31 -5.95 -5.89
N HIS A 367 0.65 -4.87 -6.33
CA HIS A 367 0.62 -3.61 -5.61
C HIS A 367 -0.56 -3.57 -4.64
N SER A 368 -0.31 -3.10 -3.43
CA SER A 368 -1.39 -2.74 -2.52
C SER A 368 -2.08 -1.46 -3.00
N GLY A 369 -3.38 -1.36 -2.76
CA GLY A 369 -4.28 -0.36 -3.36
C GLY A 369 -3.90 1.10 -3.12
N THR A 370 -2.99 1.42 -2.21
CA THR A 370 -2.52 2.81 -1.98
C THR A 370 -1.81 3.41 -3.18
N MET A 371 -0.93 2.69 -3.89
CA MET A 371 -0.24 3.28 -5.06
C MET A 371 -1.23 3.65 -6.19
N PRO A 372 -2.16 2.77 -6.57
CA PRO A 372 -3.21 3.12 -7.51
C PRO A 372 -4.12 4.26 -7.01
N CYS A 373 -4.60 4.22 -5.78
CA CYS A 373 -5.50 5.26 -5.26
C CYS A 373 -4.78 6.62 -5.05
N GLU A 374 -3.49 6.68 -4.70
CA GLU A 374 -2.71 7.93 -4.66
C GLU A 374 -2.53 8.54 -6.07
N ARG A 375 -2.32 7.70 -7.10
CA ARG A 375 -2.29 8.16 -8.49
C ARG A 375 -3.64 8.72 -8.91
N LEU A 376 -4.72 8.05 -8.54
CA LEU A 376 -6.09 8.51 -8.75
C LEU A 376 -6.32 9.88 -8.10
N TRP A 377 -5.94 10.06 -6.83
CA TRP A 377 -6.09 11.35 -6.15
C TRP A 377 -5.24 12.45 -6.79
N ALA A 378 -3.99 12.15 -7.15
CA ALA A 378 -3.10 13.10 -7.81
C ALA A 378 -3.64 13.54 -9.18
N ASN A 379 -4.08 12.57 -9.98
CA ASN A 379 -4.67 12.81 -11.29
C ASN A 379 -5.98 13.60 -11.17
N PHE A 380 -6.90 13.19 -10.29
CA PHE A 380 -8.15 13.92 -10.10
C PHE A 380 -7.90 15.33 -9.57
N SER A 381 -6.97 15.50 -8.63
CA SER A 381 -6.57 16.83 -8.13
C SER A 381 -6.01 17.73 -9.25
N SER A 382 -5.36 17.16 -10.26
CA SER A 382 -4.85 17.92 -11.41
C SER A 382 -5.94 18.47 -12.33
N LEU A 383 -7.15 17.90 -12.27
CA LEU A 383 -8.33 18.36 -13.02
C LEU A 383 -9.04 19.51 -12.30
N LEU A 384 -8.81 19.66 -11.00
CA LEU A 384 -9.40 20.74 -10.22
C LEU A 384 -8.60 22.03 -10.41
N PRO A 385 -9.26 23.19 -10.61
CA PRO A 385 -8.57 24.47 -10.65
C PRO A 385 -7.78 24.71 -9.35
N GLN A 386 -6.61 25.34 -9.45
CA GLN A 386 -5.80 25.67 -8.27
C GLN A 386 -6.33 26.91 -7.56
N GLU A 387 -6.91 27.86 -8.31
CA GLU A 387 -7.47 29.09 -7.75
C GLU A 387 -8.82 28.85 -7.05
N ASN A 388 -9.62 27.89 -7.50
CA ASN A 388 -10.94 27.63 -6.92
C ASN A 388 -10.85 26.91 -5.58
N ARG A 389 -11.03 27.69 -4.51
CA ARG A 389 -11.41 27.22 -3.19
C ARG A 389 -12.93 27.39 -3.10
N LEU A 390 -13.66 26.32 -2.77
CA LEU A 390 -15.13 26.30 -2.61
C LEU A 390 -15.90 26.18 -3.95
N MET A 391 -16.24 24.96 -4.34
CA MET A 391 -16.98 24.58 -5.53
C MET A 391 -18.40 24.14 -5.14
N SER A 392 -19.43 24.64 -5.82
CA SER A 392 -20.80 24.17 -5.61
C SER A 392 -20.94 22.67 -5.96
N ARG A 393 -21.94 21.99 -5.39
CA ARG A 393 -22.19 20.56 -5.69
C ARG A 393 -22.44 20.26 -7.17
N PRO A 394 -23.22 21.05 -7.94
CA PRO A 394 -23.39 20.80 -9.36
C PRO A 394 -22.06 20.88 -10.12
N TRP A 395 -21.21 21.84 -9.76
CA TRP A 395 -19.89 22.00 -10.36
C TRP A 395 -18.96 20.82 -10.04
N TRP A 396 -18.97 20.39 -8.78
CA TRP A 396 -18.24 19.21 -8.37
C TRP A 396 -18.68 17.96 -9.13
N TYR A 397 -20.00 17.74 -9.21
CA TYR A 397 -20.56 16.58 -9.90
C TYR A 397 -20.08 16.53 -11.36
N LEU A 398 -20.13 17.66 -12.05
CA LEU A 398 -19.61 17.79 -13.40
C LEU A 398 -18.13 17.40 -13.51
N LEU A 399 -17.26 18.03 -12.71
CA LEU A 399 -15.82 17.72 -12.70
C LEU A 399 -15.54 16.26 -12.32
N ASN A 400 -16.39 15.66 -11.50
CA ASN A 400 -16.29 14.27 -11.10
C ASN A 400 -16.62 13.30 -12.22
N CYS A 401 -17.67 13.56 -12.99
CA CYS A 401 -17.99 12.78 -14.19
C CYS A 401 -16.85 12.85 -15.22
N LEU A 402 -16.34 14.07 -15.47
CA LEU A 402 -15.20 14.30 -16.37
C LEU A 402 -13.93 13.60 -15.89
N GLY A 403 -13.66 13.68 -14.59
CA GLY A 403 -12.52 13.02 -13.96
C GLY A 403 -12.60 11.51 -14.04
N TYR A 404 -13.76 10.92 -13.73
CA TYR A 404 -14.02 9.50 -13.87
C TYR A 404 -13.78 9.01 -15.30
N LEU A 405 -14.34 9.71 -16.28
CA LEU A 405 -14.20 9.39 -17.70
C LEU A 405 -12.73 9.45 -18.16
N ARG A 406 -12.05 10.56 -17.90
CA ARG A 406 -10.64 10.74 -18.28
C ARG A 406 -9.72 9.72 -17.60
N LEU A 407 -9.91 9.48 -16.31
CA LEU A 407 -9.10 8.53 -15.54
C LEU A 407 -9.22 7.12 -16.08
N ASN A 408 -10.45 6.65 -16.25
CA ASN A 408 -10.69 5.29 -16.70
C ASN A 408 -10.30 5.14 -18.19
N TYR A 409 -10.57 6.12 -19.04
CA TYR A 409 -10.11 6.08 -20.44
C TYR A 409 -8.59 6.02 -20.55
N ALA A 410 -7.85 6.94 -19.91
CA ALA A 410 -6.38 6.94 -19.93
C ALA A 410 -5.78 5.66 -19.35
N HIS A 411 -6.50 5.00 -18.44
CA HIS A 411 -6.09 3.73 -17.86
C HIS A 411 -6.28 2.55 -18.82
N PHE A 412 -7.39 2.50 -19.56
CA PHE A 412 -7.67 1.45 -20.56
C PHE A 412 -7.05 1.71 -21.94
N ASN A 413 -6.37 2.85 -22.15
CA ASN A 413 -5.87 3.31 -23.45
C ASN A 413 -4.32 3.50 -23.51
N ARG A 414 -3.54 2.68 -22.78
CA ARG A 414 -2.06 2.77 -22.78
C ARG A 414 -1.44 1.86 -23.85
N ASP A 415 -0.55 2.40 -24.70
CA ASP A 415 0.40 1.86 -25.70
C ASP A 415 0.04 0.63 -26.55
N HIS A 416 -0.95 -0.18 -26.20
CA HIS A 416 -1.63 -1.15 -27.05
C HIS A 416 -3.11 -1.03 -26.73
N TYR A 417 -3.91 -0.65 -27.72
CA TYR A 417 -5.35 -0.55 -27.56
C TYR A 417 -5.96 -1.92 -27.24
N PRO A 418 -6.98 -2.00 -26.36
CA PRO A 418 -7.95 -3.07 -26.41
C PRO A 418 -8.76 -2.89 -27.71
N THR A 419 -8.84 -3.93 -28.54
CA THR A 419 -9.56 -3.96 -29.83
C THR A 419 -11.02 -3.49 -29.75
N TRP A 420 -11.61 -3.43 -28.56
CA TRP A 420 -12.98 -2.99 -28.35
C TRP A 420 -13.17 -1.48 -28.12
N CYS A 421 -12.09 -0.72 -27.83
CA CYS A 421 -12.10 0.76 -27.77
C CYS A 421 -11.71 1.41 -29.10
N GLU A 422 -10.90 0.72 -29.93
CA GLU A 422 -10.62 1.16 -31.31
C GLU A 422 -11.88 1.20 -32.18
N ALA A 423 -12.90 0.42 -31.79
CA ALA A 423 -14.16 0.32 -32.52
C ALA A 423 -15.22 1.36 -32.09
N ASP A 424 -14.96 2.21 -31.09
CA ASP A 424 -15.92 3.22 -30.60
C ASP A 424 -15.34 4.65 -30.75
N PRO A 425 -15.27 5.16 -32.00
CA PRO A 425 -14.79 6.51 -32.27
C PRO A 425 -15.68 7.59 -31.62
N LEU A 426 -16.96 7.28 -31.37
CA LEU A 426 -17.89 8.20 -30.73
C LEU A 426 -17.52 8.43 -29.26
N LEU A 427 -17.14 7.37 -28.54
CA LEU A 427 -16.68 7.50 -27.15
C LEU A 427 -15.39 8.32 -27.06
N ALA A 428 -14.45 8.13 -28.00
CA ALA A 428 -13.21 8.92 -28.04
C ALA A 428 -13.49 10.42 -28.29
N THR A 429 -14.32 10.75 -29.30
CA THR A 429 -14.71 12.13 -29.61
C THR A 429 -15.44 12.78 -28.43
N ASN A 430 -16.40 12.09 -27.82
CA ASN A 430 -17.13 12.61 -26.67
C ASN A 430 -16.21 12.93 -25.49
N LEU A 431 -15.15 12.15 -25.27
CA LEU A 431 -14.17 12.40 -24.21
C LEU A 431 -13.30 13.64 -24.50
N ASP A 432 -12.87 13.82 -25.74
CA ASP A 432 -12.07 14.98 -26.15
C ASP A 432 -12.90 16.28 -26.08
N ASP A 433 -14.17 16.21 -26.48
CA ASP A 433 -15.12 17.33 -26.39
C ASP A 433 -15.39 17.71 -24.93
N LEU A 434 -15.63 16.71 -24.07
CA LEU A 434 -15.81 16.87 -22.64
C LEU A 434 -14.58 17.51 -21.98
N ILE A 435 -13.36 17.05 -22.32
CA ILE A 435 -12.11 17.62 -21.80
C ILE A 435 -11.94 19.07 -22.26
N SER A 436 -12.25 19.36 -23.53
CA SER A 436 -12.14 20.70 -24.11
C SER A 436 -13.12 21.69 -23.46
N MET A 437 -14.38 21.28 -23.25
CA MET A 437 -15.36 22.04 -22.49
C MET A 437 -14.89 22.32 -21.06
N THR A 438 -14.28 21.34 -20.39
CA THR A 438 -13.71 21.52 -19.05
C THR A 438 -12.60 22.57 -19.01
N GLN A 439 -11.76 22.63 -20.06
CA GLN A 439 -10.68 23.60 -20.16
C GLN A 439 -11.19 25.02 -20.44
N LEU A 440 -12.25 25.14 -21.24
CA LEU A 440 -12.94 26.41 -21.49
C LEU A 440 -13.57 26.93 -20.19
N LEU A 441 -14.28 26.05 -19.47
CA LEU A 441 -14.84 26.29 -18.14
C LEU A 441 -13.79 26.70 -17.10
N ARG A 442 -12.58 26.14 -17.16
CA ARG A 442 -11.46 26.55 -16.30
C ARG A 442 -10.97 27.97 -16.57
N LYS A 443 -11.10 28.45 -17.81
CA LYS A 443 -10.72 29.81 -18.21
C LYS A 443 -11.83 30.83 -17.92
N ASP A 444 -13.06 30.37 -17.71
CA ASP A 444 -14.20 31.19 -17.32
C ASP A 444 -14.18 31.44 -15.81
N SER A 445 -13.46 32.49 -15.40
CA SER A 445 -13.33 32.91 -14.01
C SER A 445 -14.57 33.62 -13.45
N LEU A 446 -15.59 33.90 -14.27
CA LEU A 446 -16.71 34.79 -13.93
C LEU A 446 -18.11 34.21 -14.16
N GLY A 447 -18.23 32.95 -14.59
CA GLY A 447 -19.53 32.28 -14.78
C GLY A 447 -20.30 32.83 -15.98
N GLN A 448 -19.59 33.21 -17.04
CA GLN A 448 -20.18 33.82 -18.24
C GLN A 448 -20.83 32.80 -19.18
N HIS A 449 -20.69 31.50 -18.91
CA HIS A 449 -21.16 30.43 -19.80
C HIS A 449 -22.12 29.41 -19.14
N PRO A 450 -23.33 29.82 -18.69
CA PRO A 450 -24.34 28.91 -18.13
C PRO A 450 -24.82 27.83 -19.12
N GLU A 451 -24.79 28.12 -20.43
CA GLU A 451 -25.12 27.20 -21.51
C GLU A 451 -24.22 25.96 -21.54
N VAL A 452 -22.96 26.10 -21.11
CA VAL A 452 -22.00 24.98 -21.07
C VAL A 452 -22.35 23.99 -19.96
N VAL A 453 -22.84 24.49 -18.81
CA VAL A 453 -23.30 23.64 -17.70
C VAL A 453 -24.54 22.85 -18.11
N VAL A 454 -25.49 23.48 -18.83
CA VAL A 454 -26.71 22.83 -19.32
C VAL A 454 -26.39 21.77 -20.37
N ALA A 455 -25.51 22.06 -21.33
CA ALA A 455 -25.08 21.09 -22.34
C ALA A 455 -24.41 19.86 -21.72
N LEU A 456 -23.59 20.07 -20.68
CA LEU A 456 -22.94 18.99 -19.95
C LEU A 456 -23.95 18.17 -19.13
N GLN A 457 -24.90 18.82 -18.45
CA GLN A 457 -25.97 18.12 -17.73
C GLN A 457 -26.80 17.24 -18.66
N GLN A 458 -27.10 17.71 -19.87
CA GLN A 458 -27.81 16.92 -20.89
C GLN A 458 -26.98 15.72 -21.38
N ALA A 459 -25.68 15.89 -21.60
CA ALA A 459 -24.78 14.81 -22.01
C ALA A 459 -24.66 13.70 -20.94
N PHE A 460 -24.73 14.07 -19.66
CA PHE A 460 -24.71 13.09 -18.56
C PHE A 460 -26.10 12.50 -18.24
N ALA A 461 -27.19 13.20 -18.55
CA ALA A 461 -28.54 12.69 -18.34
C ALA A 461 -28.93 11.54 -19.29
N THR A 462 -28.33 11.50 -20.49
CA THR A 462 -28.56 10.45 -21.51
C THR A 462 -27.70 9.19 -21.31
N SER A 463 -26.82 9.18 -20.30
CA SER A 463 -25.86 8.09 -20.06
C SER A 463 -26.22 7.15 -18.89
N ASN A 464 -27.43 7.28 -18.32
CA ASN A 464 -27.95 6.40 -17.25
C ASN A 464 -28.70 5.18 -17.79
#